data_AF-A0AAU6WTX0-F1
#
_entry.id   AF-A0AAU6WTX0-F1
#
_cell.length_a   1.000
_cell.length_b   1.000
_cell.length_c   1.000
_cell.angle_alpha   90.00
_cell.angle_beta   90.00
_cell.angle_gamma   90.00
#
_symmetry.space_group_name_H-M   'P 1'
#
loop_
_entity.id
_entity.type
_entity.pdbx_description
1 polymer ?
#
loop_
_entity_poly.entity_id
_entity_poly.type
_entity_poly.pdbx_seq_one_letter_code
_entity_poly.pdbx_strand_id
1 'polypeptide(L)' 'MELYLKWLNKNEKQEGEETPIGLILCAESSKEQIELLEMHKDGIMVAEYRTELPPKKELERKLHLAPIEAKERFERKKLL' A
#
# COMPACT_ATOMS: atom_id res chain seq x y z
N MET A 1 -13.57 -4.07 -6.36
CA MET A 1 -13.03 -2.76 -5.94
C MET A 1 -12.48 -1.97 -7.13
N GLU A 2 -11.82 -2.62 -8.08
CA GLU A 2 -11.31 -1.99 -9.32
C GLU A 2 -12.32 -1.10 -10.06
N LEU A 3 -13.59 -1.51 -10.19
CA LEU A 3 -14.65 -0.69 -10.80
C LEU A 3 -14.82 0.67 -10.10
N TYR A 4 -14.73 0.70 -8.77
CA TYR A 4 -14.85 1.94 -7.98
C TYR A 4 -13.63 2.84 -8.18
N LEU A 5 -12.42 2.29 -8.18
CA LEU A 5 -11.21 3.06 -8.45
C LEU A 5 -11.22 3.66 -9.87
N LYS A 6 -11.66 2.90 -10.87
CA LYS A 6 -11.83 3.38 -12.24
C LYS A 6 -12.89 4.48 -12.34
N TRP A 7 -14.00 4.33 -11.61
CA TRP A 7 -15.03 5.36 -11.54
C TRP A 7 -14.52 6.64 -10.87
N LEU A 8 -13.83 6.56 -9.73
CA LEU A 8 -13.22 7.70 -9.05
C LEU A 8 -12.22 8.41 -9.95
N ASN A 9 -11.33 7.64 -10.61
CA ASN A 9 -10.34 8.18 -11.52
C ASN A 9 -10.97 8.94 -12.70
N LYS A 10 -12.16 8.53 -13.14
CA LYS A 10 -12.88 9.17 -14.26
C LYS A 10 -13.71 10.38 -13.84
N ASN A 11 -14.31 10.37 -12.64
CA ASN A 11 -15.36 11.32 -12.28
C ASN A 11 -14.99 12.27 -11.13
N GLU A 12 -14.12 11.85 -10.20
CA GLU A 12 -13.84 12.60 -8.97
C GLU A 12 -12.39 13.11 -8.88
N LYS A 13 -11.50 12.62 -9.77
CA LYS A 13 -10.09 13.01 -9.79
C LYS A 13 -9.93 14.51 -10.14
N GLN A 14 -9.22 15.24 -9.28
CA GLN A 14 -8.93 16.66 -9.49
C GLN A 14 -7.62 16.89 -10.27
N GLU A 15 -7.46 18.11 -10.77
CA GLU A 15 -6.23 18.51 -11.45
C GLU A 15 -5.04 18.46 -10.48
N GLY A 16 -3.96 17.80 -10.92
CA GLY A 16 -2.75 17.59 -10.11
C GLY A 16 -2.79 16.36 -9.20
N GLU A 17 -3.90 15.64 -9.12
CA GLU A 17 -3.95 14.36 -8.39
C GLU A 17 -3.36 13.21 -9.20
N GLU A 18 -2.86 12.19 -8.50
CA GLU A 18 -2.45 10.92 -9.10
C GLU A 18 -3.65 9.97 -9.25
N THR A 19 -3.44 8.83 -9.91
CA THR A 19 -4.47 7.78 -10.00
C THR A 19 -4.83 7.28 -8.59
N PRO A 20 -6.13 7.09 -8.26
CA PRO A 20 -6.53 6.66 -6.93
C PRO A 20 -6.01 5.25 -6.61
N ILE A 21 -5.68 5.03 -5.34
CA ILE A 21 -5.26 3.74 -4.82
C ILE A 21 -6.30 3.19 -3.85
N GLY A 22 -6.52 1.88 -3.88
CA GLY A 22 -7.30 1.18 -2.87
C GLY A 22 -6.42 0.74 -1.72
N LEU A 23 -6.85 0.95 -0.48
CA LEU A 23 -6.20 0.38 0.70
C LEU A 23 -7.20 -0.49 1.46
N ILE A 24 -6.88 -1.76 1.64
CA ILE A 24 -7.66 -2.68 2.48
C ILE A 24 -6.90 -2.95 3.76
N LEU A 25 -7.57 -2.74 4.90
CA LEU A 25 -7.03 -2.99 6.23
C LEU A 25 -7.72 -4.22 6.83
N CYS A 26 -6.98 -5.31 7.04
CA CYS A 26 -7.51 -6.55 7.58
C CYS A 26 -7.37 -6.57 9.11
N ALA A 27 -8.49 -6.70 9.84
CA ALA A 27 -8.52 -6.73 11.30
C ALA A 27 -7.92 -8.01 11.91
N GLU A 28 -8.01 -9.14 11.19
CA GLU A 28 -7.41 -10.41 11.60
C GLU A 28 -6.33 -10.82 10.60
N SER A 29 -5.10 -10.93 11.09
CA SER A 29 -3.90 -11.15 10.31
C SER A 29 -3.69 -12.64 9.99
N SER A 30 -4.54 -13.25 9.16
CA SER A 30 -4.07 -14.45 8.47
C SER A 30 -3.16 -13.98 7.33
N LYS A 31 -1.84 -14.12 7.52
CA LYS A 31 -0.86 -13.83 6.47
C LYS A 31 -1.20 -14.57 5.17
N GLU A 32 -1.71 -15.80 5.28
CA GLU A 32 -2.17 -16.59 4.14
C GLU A 32 -3.33 -15.90 3.39
N GLN A 33 -4.31 -15.33 4.10
CA GLN A 33 -5.40 -14.60 3.45
C GLN A 33 -4.94 -13.29 2.80
N ILE A 34 -3.98 -12.60 3.42
CA ILE A 34 -3.38 -11.38 2.83
C ILE A 34 -2.54 -11.72 1.59
N GLU A 35 -1.77 -12.81 1.63
CA GLU A 35 -0.97 -13.29 0.50
C GLU A 35 -1.85 -13.76 -0.66
N LEU A 36 -2.93 -14.50 -0.38
CA LEU A 36 -3.90 -14.96 -1.38
C LEU A 36 -4.69 -13.83 -2.05
N LEU A 37 -4.75 -12.65 -1.43
CA LEU A 37 -5.46 -11.52 -2.01
C LEU A 37 -4.75 -10.91 -3.22
N GLU A 38 -3.49 -11.29 -3.56
CA GLU A 38 -2.72 -10.97 -4.79
C GLU A 38 -3.06 -9.67 -5.56
N MET A 39 -3.43 -8.59 -4.86
CA MET A 39 -4.07 -7.42 -5.46
C MET A 39 -3.08 -6.34 -5.92
N HIS A 40 -1.78 -6.64 -5.88
CA HIS A 40 -0.69 -5.75 -6.27
C HIS A 40 -0.68 -5.37 -7.76
N LYS A 41 -1.62 -5.88 -8.57
CA LYS A 41 -1.67 -5.62 -10.01
C LYS A 41 -2.54 -4.41 -10.40
N ASP A 42 -3.49 -3.98 -9.57
CA ASP A 42 -4.52 -2.99 -9.99
C ASP A 42 -4.66 -1.78 -9.05
N GLY A 43 -3.55 -1.35 -8.44
CA GLY A 43 -3.54 -0.17 -7.57
C GLY A 43 -4.21 -0.38 -6.20
N ILE A 44 -4.44 -1.64 -5.80
CA ILE A 44 -4.96 -1.98 -4.48
C ILE A 44 -3.83 -2.55 -3.61
N MET A 45 -3.68 -2.00 -2.41
CA MET A 45 -2.76 -2.46 -1.39
C MET A 45 -3.54 -3.07 -0.23
N VAL A 46 -3.07 -4.20 0.28
CA VAL A 46 -3.63 -4.86 1.46
C VAL A 46 -2.61 -4.78 2.58
N ALA A 47 -3.05 -4.37 3.76
CA ALA A 47 -2.22 -4.27 4.95
C ALA A 47 -2.98 -4.75 6.19
N GLU A 48 -2.23 -5.14 7.21
CA GLU A 48 -2.77 -5.48 8.52
C GLU A 48 -3.25 -4.21 9.25
N TYR A 49 -4.43 -4.29 9.86
CA TYR A 49 -4.95 -3.24 10.72
C TYR A 49 -4.37 -3.38 12.13
N ARG A 50 -3.46 -2.48 12.50
CA ARG A 50 -2.89 -2.44 13.85
C ARG A 50 -3.67 -1.42 14.68
N THR A 51 -4.36 -1.89 15.71
CA THR A 51 -5.09 -1.05 16.67
C THR A 51 -4.16 -0.27 17.59
N GLU A 52 -2.93 -0.74 17.75
CA GLU A 52 -1.91 -0.12 18.58
C GLU A 52 -0.66 0.26 17.78
N LEU A 53 -0.12 1.43 18.10
CA LEU A 53 1.15 1.89 17.53
C LEU A 53 2.31 1.11 18.15
N PRO A 54 3.34 0.75 17.36
CA PRO A 54 4.57 0.22 17.93
C PRO A 54 5.27 1.27 18.82
N PRO A 55 6.17 0.86 19.72
CA PRO A 55 6.94 1.79 20.55
C PRO A 55 7.61 2.89 19.71
N LYS A 56 7.64 4.13 20.22
CA LYS A 56 8.14 5.31 19.48
C LYS A 56 9.48 5.06 18.78
N LYS A 57 10.46 4.48 19.49
CA LYS A 57 11.79 4.17 18.95
C LYS A 57 11.75 3.20 17.77
N GLU A 58 10.82 2.24 17.78
CA GLU A 58 10.65 1.30 16.69
C GLU A 58 9.95 1.93 15.49
N LEU A 59 8.93 2.75 15.74
CA LEU A 59 8.24 3.50 14.69
C LEU A 59 9.20 4.43 13.97
N GLU A 60 9.98 5.21 14.72
CA GLU A 60 11.01 6.11 14.19
C GLU A 60 12.00 5.32 13.32
N ARG A 61 12.54 4.21 13.82
CA ARG A 61 13.46 3.36 13.05
C ARG A 61 12.81 2.88 11.73
N LYS A 62 11.57 2.37 11.79
CA LYS A 62 10.87 1.88 10.60
C LYS A 62 10.64 2.98 9.56
N LEU A 63 10.27 4.18 9.99
CA LEU A 63 10.04 5.33 9.10
C LEU A 63 11.32 5.79 8.40
N HIS A 64 12.48 5.74 9.08
CA HIS A 64 13.76 6.07 8.45
C HIS A 64 14.22 5.01 7.44
N LEU A 65 13.92 3.73 7.70
CA LEU A 65 14.30 2.62 6.82
C LEU A 65 13.38 2.53 5.57
N ALA A 66 12.08 2.79 5.72
CA ALA A 66 11.09 2.67 4.64
C ALA A 66 11.48 3.36 3.31
N PRO A 67 11.94 4.62 3.27
CA PRO A 67 12.33 5.26 2.01
C PRO A 67 13.60 4.66 1.40
N ILE A 68 14.52 4.13 2.23
CA ILE A 68 15.74 3.48 1.76
C ILE A 68 15.36 2.17 1.05
N GLU A 69 14.57 1.33 1.72
CA GLU A 69 14.08 0.07 1.17
C GLU A 69 13.24 0.29 -0.10
N ALA A 70 12.41 1.33 -0.12
CA ALA A 70 11.62 1.69 -1.29
C ALA A 70 12.51 2.06 -2.48
N LYS A 71 13.53 2.91 -2.27
CA LYS A 71 14.50 3.28 -3.31
C LYS A 71 15.21 2.05 -3.87
N GLU A 72 15.73 1.19 -3.00
CA GLU A 72 16.39 -0.05 -3.44
C GLU A 72 15.48 -0.96 -4.25
N ARG A 73 14.20 -1.09 -3.85
CA ARG A 73 13.21 -1.87 -4.60
C ARG A 73 12.94 -1.26 -5.98
N PHE A 74 12.86 0.06 -6.09
CA PHE A 74 12.69 0.74 -7.39
C PHE A 74 13.91 0.51 -8.29
N GLU A 75 15.12 0.63 -7.78
CA GLU A 75 16.34 0.38 -8.56
C GLU A 75 16.44 -1.08 -9.01
N ARG A 76 16.12 -2.05 -8.14
CA ARG A 76 16.04 -3.48 -8.54
C ARG A 76 15.02 -3.73 -9.65
N LYS A 77 13.87 -3.06 -9.62
CA LYS A 77 12.84 -3.18 -10.66
C LYS A 77 13.21 -2.53 -12.00
N LYS A 78 14.10 -1.52 -12.01
CA LYS A 78 14.60 -0.90 -13.26
C LYS A 78 15.64 -1.76 -13.98
N LEU A 79 16.29 -2.68 -13.25
CA LEU A 79 17.32 -3.58 -13.79
C LEU A 79 16.73 -4.86 -14.42
N LEU A 80 15.42 -5.05 -14.31
CA LEU A 80 14.63 -6.12 -14.92
C LEU A 80 13.83 -5.57 -16.11
#